data_AF-A0A0T9RL49-F1
#
_entry.id   AF-A0A0T9RL49-F1
#
_cell.length_a   1.000
_cell.length_b   1.000
_cell.length_c   1.000
_cell.angle_alpha   90.00
_cell.angle_beta   90.00
_cell.angle_gamma   90.00
#
_symmetry.space_group_name_H-M   'P 1'
#
loop_
_entity.id
_entity.type
_entity.pdbx_description
1 polymer ?
#
loop_
_entity_poly.entity_id
_entity_poly.type
_entity_poly.pdbx_seq_one_letter_code
_entity_poly.pdbx_strand_id
1 'polypeptide(L)'
;MEYQLLSNLFHKRDNPEYRDINVKRIMTNSELDSACSFVRGFIEDFDYNHILSILNNNELMLDLYTNTDIDYEKLQLFRIINDEDKMKGISNVIRKYINETYHIENDYIMQLNPFKYEVLPEFVVQECDRFLLGK
;
A
#
# COMPACT_ATOMS: atom_id res chain seq x y z
N MET A 1 8.91 7.01 -14.53
CA MET A 1 8.93 8.00 -13.42
C MET A 1 7.82 7.72 -12.41
N GLU A 2 6.68 7.26 -12.90
CA GLU A 2 5.45 6.85 -12.23
C GLU A 2 5.69 5.78 -11.16
N TYR A 3 6.49 4.76 -11.49
CA TYR A 3 6.92 3.75 -10.52
C TYR A 3 7.65 4.38 -9.33
N GLN A 4 8.54 5.34 -9.57
CA GLN A 4 9.24 6.05 -8.50
C GLN A 4 8.25 6.86 -7.68
N LEU A 5 7.32 7.58 -8.31
CA LEU A 5 6.29 8.35 -7.62
C LEU A 5 5.46 7.48 -6.66
N LEU A 6 4.89 6.38 -7.17
CA LEU A 6 4.07 5.46 -6.36
C LEU A 6 4.89 4.78 -5.27
N SER A 7 6.13 4.38 -5.58
CA SER A 7 7.05 3.85 -4.59
C SER A 7 7.30 4.85 -3.45
N ASN A 8 7.56 6.12 -3.76
CA ASN A 8 7.74 7.16 -2.73
C ASN A 8 6.48 7.35 -1.88
N LEU A 9 5.29 7.28 -2.48
CA LEU A 9 4.02 7.40 -1.79
C LEU A 9 3.81 6.25 -0.79
N PHE A 10 4.05 5.00 -1.21
CA PHE A 10 3.95 3.83 -0.32
C PHE A 10 4.99 3.84 0.81
N HIS A 11 6.13 4.50 0.61
CA HIS A 11 7.13 4.74 1.66
C HIS A 11 6.86 6.02 2.46
N LYS A 12 5.71 6.69 2.26
CA LYS A 12 5.26 7.89 2.98
C LYS A 12 6.30 9.03 2.98
N ARG A 13 7.00 9.23 1.86
CA ARG A 13 8.05 10.25 1.75
C ARG A 13 7.47 11.62 1.43
N ASP A 14 7.71 12.59 2.30
CA ASP A 14 7.37 14.00 2.06
C ASP A 14 8.09 14.58 0.85
N ASN A 15 9.33 14.15 0.62
CA ASN A 15 10.15 14.55 -0.51
C ASN A 15 10.41 13.35 -1.43
N PRO A 16 9.69 13.22 -2.55
CA PRO A 16 9.84 12.09 -3.47
C PRO A 16 11.27 12.00 -4.02
N GLU A 17 11.88 10.84 -3.90
CA GLU A 17 13.23 10.56 -4.37
C GLU A 17 13.20 9.84 -5.72
N TYR A 18 14.03 10.29 -6.66
CA TYR A 18 14.43 9.51 -7.82
C TYR A 18 15.58 8.58 -7.43
N ARG A 19 15.39 7.27 -7.62
CA ARG A 19 16.41 6.24 -7.38
C ARG A 19 16.71 5.44 -8.64
N ASP A 20 17.96 5.45 -9.04
CA ASP A 20 18.52 4.62 -10.10
C ASP A 20 19.82 3.97 -9.59
N ILE A 21 20.38 3.03 -10.34
CA ILE A 21 21.52 2.18 -9.95
C ILE A 21 22.65 3.00 -9.30
N ASN A 22 22.92 4.21 -9.78
CA ASN A 22 23.98 5.08 -9.27
C ASN A 22 23.51 6.49 -8.88
N VAL A 23 22.21 6.77 -8.91
CA VAL A 23 21.68 8.12 -8.69
C VAL A 23 20.60 8.08 -7.63
N LYS A 24 20.82 8.86 -6.56
CA LYS A 24 19.81 9.16 -5.56
C LYS A 24 19.67 10.68 -5.45
N ARG A 25 18.52 11.21 -5.86
CA ARG A 25 18.20 12.65 -5.76
C ARG A 25 16.73 12.88 -5.50
N ILE A 26 16.35 14.10 -5.14
CA ILE A 26 14.93 14.48 -5.08
C ILE A 26 14.39 14.62 -6.51
N MET A 27 13.14 14.20 -6.72
CA MET A 27 12.43 14.42 -7.97
C MET A 27 12.23 15.93 -8.18
N THR A 28 12.43 16.39 -9.41
CA THR A 28 12.12 17.77 -9.76
C THR A 28 10.61 17.97 -9.90
N ASN A 29 10.14 19.20 -9.80
CA ASN A 29 8.71 19.52 -9.98
C ASN A 29 8.19 19.05 -11.34
N SER A 30 8.97 19.20 -12.41
CA SER A 30 8.59 18.71 -13.75
C SER A 30 8.42 17.18 -13.81
N GLU A 31 9.23 16.43 -13.06
CA GLU A 31 9.12 14.97 -13.00
C GLU A 31 7.91 14.53 -12.17
N LEU A 32 7.63 15.25 -11.09
CA LEU A 32 6.43 15.06 -10.28
C LEU A 32 5.17 15.35 -11.09
N ASP A 33 5.10 16.49 -11.76
CA ASP A 33 3.93 16.88 -12.55
C ASP A 33 3.67 15.90 -13.69
N SER A 34 4.72 15.47 -14.38
CA SER A 34 4.63 14.46 -15.45
C SER A 34 4.11 13.12 -14.92
N ALA A 35 4.69 12.61 -13.82
CA ALA A 35 4.28 11.35 -13.23
C ALA A 35 2.86 11.41 -12.65
N CYS A 36 2.48 12.50 -11.98
CA CYS A 36 1.11 12.72 -11.50
C CYS A 36 0.13 12.77 -12.67
N SER A 37 0.47 13.47 -13.76
CA SER A 37 -0.39 13.54 -14.96
C SER A 37 -0.59 12.17 -15.60
N PHE A 38 0.44 11.33 -15.61
CA PHE A 38 0.30 9.95 -16.07
C PHE A 38 -0.64 9.14 -15.19
N VAL A 39 -0.48 9.20 -13.86
CA VAL A 39 -1.33 8.47 -12.92
C VAL A 39 -2.79 8.95 -13.00
N ARG A 40 -3.02 10.24 -13.27
CA ARG A 40 -4.37 10.79 -13.52
C ARG A 40 -5.08 10.17 -14.72
N GLY A 41 -4.36 9.56 -15.66
CA GLY A 41 -4.95 8.76 -16.72
C GLY A 41 -5.66 7.49 -16.23
N PHE A 42 -5.36 7.03 -15.01
CA PHE A 42 -5.97 5.86 -14.37
C PHE A 42 -6.83 6.24 -13.16
N ILE A 43 -6.46 7.30 -12.45
CA ILE A 43 -7.12 7.80 -11.24
C ILE A 43 -7.25 9.32 -11.36
N GLU A 44 -8.37 9.79 -11.92
CA GLU A 44 -8.58 11.19 -12.32
C GLU A 44 -8.21 12.22 -11.23
N ASP A 45 -8.63 11.97 -10.00
CA ASP A 45 -8.43 12.86 -8.84
C ASP A 45 -7.10 12.64 -8.11
N PHE A 46 -6.12 11.98 -8.73
CA PHE A 46 -4.85 11.69 -8.09
C PHE A 46 -4.06 12.97 -7.75
N ASP A 47 -3.74 13.13 -6.47
CA ASP A 47 -2.84 14.15 -5.95
C ASP A 47 -1.90 13.55 -4.89
N TYR A 48 -0.58 13.69 -5.12
CA TYR A 48 0.42 13.06 -4.27
C TYR A 48 0.34 13.54 -2.81
N ASN A 49 0.21 14.84 -2.58
CA ASN A 49 0.22 15.42 -1.24
C ASN A 49 -1.07 15.07 -0.49
N HIS A 50 -2.20 15.08 -1.18
CA HIS A 50 -3.48 14.68 -0.63
C HIS A 50 -3.45 13.21 -0.19
N ILE A 51 -3.02 12.29 -1.06
CA ILE A 51 -2.92 10.87 -0.70
C ILE A 51 -1.91 10.67 0.43
N LEU A 52 -0.75 11.35 0.38
CA LEU A 52 0.24 11.29 1.45
C LEU A 52 -0.35 11.75 2.80
N SER A 53 -1.19 12.78 2.80
CA SER A 53 -1.86 13.25 4.02
C SER A 53 -2.82 12.21 4.61
N ILE A 54 -3.49 11.44 3.75
CA ILE A 54 -4.33 10.31 4.17
C ILE A 54 -3.47 9.19 4.74
N LEU A 55 -2.39 8.79 4.03
CA LEU A 55 -1.51 7.70 4.46
C LEU A 55 -0.79 7.94 5.79
N ASN A 56 -0.59 9.22 6.13
CA ASN A 56 0.00 9.66 7.39
C ASN A 56 -1.04 9.86 8.51
N ASN A 57 -2.34 9.84 8.20
CA ASN A 57 -3.39 9.97 9.19
C ASN A 57 -3.83 8.58 9.68
N ASN A 58 -3.33 8.17 10.85
CA ASN A 58 -3.64 6.87 11.43
C ASN A 58 -5.13 6.66 11.72
N GLU A 59 -5.87 7.70 12.10
CA GLU A 59 -7.31 7.59 12.40
C GLU A 59 -8.11 7.32 11.12
N LEU A 60 -7.84 8.08 10.05
CA LEU A 60 -8.47 7.86 8.75
C LEU A 60 -8.10 6.49 8.18
N MET A 61 -6.83 6.09 8.28
CA MET A 61 -6.39 4.78 7.80
C MET A 61 -7.05 3.63 8.56
N LEU A 62 -7.23 3.77 9.88
CA LEU A 62 -7.93 2.78 10.69
C LEU A 62 -9.42 2.75 10.35
N ASP A 63 -10.06 3.90 10.15
CA ASP A 63 -11.45 3.99 9.72
C ASP A 63 -11.68 3.30 8.37
N LEU A 64 -10.80 3.56 7.38
CA LEU A 64 -10.80 2.87 6.09
C LEU A 64 -10.66 1.35 6.25
N TYR A 65 -9.76 0.91 7.14
CA TYR A 65 -9.57 -0.52 7.42
C TYR A 65 -10.83 -1.17 8.02
N THR A 66 -11.53 -0.47 8.92
CA THR A 66 -12.73 -1.00 9.56
C THR A 66 -13.98 -0.96 8.69
N ASN A 67 -14.03 -0.05 7.71
CA ASN A 67 -15.21 0.19 6.87
C ASN A 67 -15.16 -0.54 5.51
N THR A 68 -14.07 -1.21 5.16
CA THR A 68 -14.03 -2.05 3.96
C THR A 68 -14.60 -3.43 4.24
N ASP A 69 -15.45 -3.91 3.33
CA ASP A 69 -15.99 -5.27 3.32
C ASP A 69 -15.13 -6.24 2.49
N ILE A 70 -14.08 -5.72 1.83
CA ILE A 70 -13.20 -6.52 0.96
C ILE A 70 -11.94 -6.88 1.74
N ASP A 71 -11.79 -8.17 2.04
CA ASP A 71 -10.63 -8.66 2.80
C ASP A 71 -9.29 -8.36 2.14
N TYR A 72 -9.26 -8.33 0.80
CA TYR A 72 -8.06 -7.93 0.06
C TYR A 72 -7.67 -6.49 0.35
N GLU A 73 -8.64 -5.57 0.41
CA GLU A 73 -8.40 -4.17 0.78
C GLU A 73 -7.96 -4.05 2.24
N LYS A 74 -8.57 -4.82 3.16
CA LYS A 74 -8.09 -4.89 4.55
C LYS A 74 -6.62 -5.26 4.62
N LEU A 75 -6.20 -6.28 3.87
CA LEU A 75 -4.80 -6.71 3.85
C LEU A 75 -3.86 -5.61 3.34
N GLN A 76 -4.25 -4.89 2.28
CA GLN A 76 -3.45 -3.78 1.74
C GLN A 76 -3.38 -2.61 2.73
N LEU A 77 -4.50 -2.24 3.34
CA LEU A 77 -4.57 -1.19 4.35
C LEU A 77 -3.77 -1.55 5.59
N PHE A 78 -3.87 -2.79 6.08
CA PHE A 78 -3.08 -3.31 7.20
C PHE A 78 -1.58 -3.10 6.96
N ARG A 79 -1.11 -3.43 5.76
CA ARG A 79 0.28 -3.27 5.37
C ARG A 79 0.70 -1.80 5.30
N ILE A 80 -0.15 -0.92 4.81
CA ILE A 80 0.15 0.53 4.75
C ILE A 80 0.19 1.14 6.16
N ILE A 81 -0.63 0.65 7.08
CA ILE A 81 -0.66 1.11 8.48
C ILE A 81 0.58 0.63 9.25
N ASN A 82 0.95 -0.65 9.03
CA ASN A 82 2.02 -1.31 9.76
C ASN A 82 3.27 -1.50 8.88
N ASP A 83 4.30 -0.68 9.11
CA ASP A 83 5.62 -0.94 8.53
C ASP A 83 6.23 -2.24 9.09
N GLU A 84 7.27 -2.78 8.45
CA GLU A 84 7.92 -4.05 8.87
C GLU A 84 8.31 -4.06 10.35
N ASP A 85 8.72 -2.92 10.91
CA ASP A 85 9.04 -2.77 12.32
C ASP A 85 7.82 -2.93 13.24
N LYS A 86 6.65 -2.41 12.83
CA LYS A 86 5.40 -2.54 13.58
C LYS A 86 4.84 -3.96 13.50
N MET A 87 5.10 -4.68 12.42
CA MET A 87 4.68 -6.08 12.25
C MET A 87 5.48 -7.09 13.10
N LYS A 88 6.46 -6.69 13.90
CA LYS A 88 7.28 -7.61 14.72
C LYS A 88 6.47 -8.44 15.74
N GLY A 89 5.26 -7.98 16.10
CA GLY A 89 4.36 -8.69 17.02
C GLY A 89 3.45 -9.73 16.37
N ILE A 90 3.40 -9.82 15.03
CA ILE A 90 2.59 -10.81 14.31
C ILE A 90 3.38 -12.10 14.07
N SER A 91 2.67 -13.23 13.91
CA SER A 91 3.30 -14.49 13.54
C SER A 91 4.14 -14.35 12.27
N ASN A 92 5.35 -14.93 12.27
CA ASN A 92 6.24 -14.96 11.11
C ASN A 92 5.55 -15.55 9.86
N VAL A 93 4.60 -16.48 10.05
CA VAL A 93 3.82 -17.08 8.95
C VAL A 93 2.93 -16.04 8.29
N ILE A 94 2.20 -15.25 9.09
CA ILE A 94 1.31 -14.20 8.60
C ILE A 94 2.10 -13.07 7.96
N ARG A 95 3.20 -12.63 8.60
CA ARG A 95 4.07 -11.60 8.01
C ARG A 95 4.61 -12.04 6.64
N LYS A 96 5.05 -13.30 6.52
CA LYS A 96 5.49 -13.84 5.24
C LYS A 96 4.34 -13.85 4.23
N TYR A 97 3.15 -14.30 4.62
CA TYR A 97 1.98 -14.31 3.75
C TYR A 97 1.67 -12.91 3.19
N ILE A 98 1.57 -11.91 4.07
CA ILE A 98 1.31 -10.51 3.68
C ILE A 98 2.37 -10.00 2.70
N ASN A 99 3.64 -10.31 2.96
CA ASN A 99 4.74 -9.88 2.09
C ASN A 99 4.70 -10.56 0.71
N GLU A 100 4.37 -11.86 0.64
CA GLU A 100 4.26 -12.57 -0.65
C GLU A 100 3.05 -12.10 -1.46
N THR A 101 1.89 -11.85 -0.82
CA THR A 101 0.69 -11.29 -1.48
C THR A 101 0.94 -9.89 -2.09
N TYR A 102 1.96 -9.18 -1.62
CA TYR A 102 2.37 -7.89 -2.18
C TYR A 102 3.22 -8.02 -3.46
N HIS A 103 3.83 -9.17 -3.74
CA HIS A 103 4.54 -9.42 -4.99
C HIS A 103 3.55 -9.78 -6.11
N ILE A 104 2.68 -8.82 -6.44
CA ILE A 104 1.53 -8.90 -7.36
C ILE A 104 1.87 -9.26 -8.81
N GLU A 105 3.14 -9.20 -9.24
CA GLU A 105 3.53 -9.43 -10.64
C GLU A 105 3.22 -10.85 -11.15
N ASN A 106 3.32 -11.88 -10.31
CA ASN A 106 2.95 -13.25 -10.72
C ASN A 106 1.48 -13.59 -10.44
N ASP A 107 0.90 -12.97 -9.41
CA ASP A 107 -0.43 -13.30 -8.92
C ASP A 107 -1.54 -12.78 -9.85
N TYR A 108 -1.40 -11.59 -10.44
CA TYR A 108 -2.40 -11.07 -11.40
C TYR A 108 -2.50 -11.89 -12.69
N ILE A 109 -1.47 -12.67 -13.04
CA ILE A 109 -1.47 -13.52 -14.23
C ILE A 109 -2.24 -14.83 -13.98
N MET A 110 -2.18 -15.36 -12.76
CA MET A 110 -2.63 -16.72 -12.43
C MET A 110 -3.78 -16.78 -11.43
N GLN A 111 -4.18 -15.66 -10.83
CA GLN A 111 -5.25 -15.58 -9.84
C GLN A 111 -6.51 -14.89 -10.38
N LEU A 112 -7.64 -15.21 -9.75
CA LEU A 112 -8.89 -14.48 -9.97
C LEU A 112 -8.78 -13.07 -9.40
N ASN A 113 -9.56 -12.13 -9.94
CA ASN A 113 -9.61 -10.76 -9.44
C ASN A 113 -9.96 -10.77 -7.93
N PRO A 114 -9.03 -10.35 -7.04
CA PRO A 114 -9.22 -10.45 -5.59
C PRO A 114 -10.24 -9.45 -5.05
N PHE A 115 -10.61 -8.43 -5.84
CA PHE A 115 -11.71 -7.51 -5.53
C PHE A 115 -13.08 -8.11 -5.85
N LYS A 116 -13.13 -9.18 -6.64
CA LYS A 116 -14.37 -9.86 -7.04
C LYS A 116 -14.55 -11.22 -6.38
N TYR A 117 -13.44 -11.90 -6.08
CA TYR A 117 -13.44 -13.24 -5.51
C TYR A 117 -12.62 -13.24 -4.23
N GLU A 118 -13.20 -13.79 -3.17
CA GLU A 118 -12.54 -13.96 -1.89
C GLU A 118 -11.49 -15.08 -2.01
N VAL A 119 -10.23 -14.68 -2.16
CA VAL A 119 -9.08 -15.58 -2.30
C VAL A 119 -8.22 -15.63 -1.04
N LEU A 120 -8.51 -14.74 -0.07
CA LEU A 120 -7.75 -14.67 1.17
C LEU A 120 -8.29 -15.65 2.21
N PRO A 121 -7.41 -16.42 2.87
CA PRO A 121 -7.84 -17.23 4.00
C PRO A 121 -8.32 -16.37 5.17
N GLU A 122 -9.49 -16.70 5.71
CA GLU A 122 -10.13 -15.97 6.81
C GLU A 122 -9.20 -15.78 8.03
N PHE A 123 -8.37 -16.78 8.36
CA PHE A 123 -7.45 -16.69 9.49
C PHE A 123 -6.41 -15.57 9.35
N VAL A 124 -6.07 -15.16 8.13
CA VAL A 124 -5.13 -14.05 7.89
C VAL A 124 -5.78 -12.73 8.29
N VAL A 125 -7.04 -12.55 7.92
CA VAL A 125 -7.84 -11.36 8.24
C VAL A 125 -8.07 -11.28 9.75
N GLN A 126 -8.42 -12.40 10.39
CA GLN A 126 -8.60 -12.47 11.84
C GLN A 126 -7.33 -12.09 12.62
N GLU A 127 -6.15 -12.51 12.15
CA GLU A 127 -4.88 -12.11 12.79
C GLU A 127 -4.57 -10.62 12.56
N CYS A 128 -4.93 -10.06 11.41
CA CYS A 128 -4.82 -8.63 11.14
C CYS A 128 -5.75 -7.82 12.07
N ASP A 129 -6.99 -8.26 12.22
CA ASP A 129 -7.98 -7.66 13.13
C ASP A 129 -7.54 -7.75 14.58
N ARG A 130 -7.01 -8.90 15.01
CA ARG A 130 -6.46 -9.04 16.37
C ARG A 130 -5.31 -8.06 16.62
N PHE A 131 -4.43 -7.92 15.64
CA PHE A 131 -3.26 -7.07 15.79
C PHE A 131 -3.61 -5.58 15.80
N LEU A 132 -4.51 -5.13 14.90
CA LEU A 132 -4.89 -3.72 14.79
C LEU A 132 -5.98 -3.28 15.77
N LEU A 133 -6.99 -4.13 16.01
CA LEU A 133 -8.18 -3.79 16.79
C LEU A 133 -8.14 -4.38 18.21
N GLY A 134 -7.19 -5.27 18.50
CA GLY A 134 -7.10 -5.94 19.80
C GLY A 134 -8.24 -6.93 20.07
N LYS A 135 -8.89 -7.45 19.01
CA LYS A 135 -10.04 -8.35 19.08
C LYS A 135 -9.67 -9.84 18.96
#